data_AF-A0A4Q6XJ46-F1
#
_entry.id   AF-A0A4Q6XJ46-F1
#
_cell.length_a   1.000
_cell.length_b   1.000
_cell.length_c   1.000
_cell.angle_alpha   90.00
_cell.angle_beta   90.00
_cell.angle_gamma   90.00
#
_symmetry.space_group_name_H-M   'P 1'
#
loop_
_entity.id
_entity.type
_entity.pdbx_description
1 polymer ?
#
loop_
_entity_poly.entity_id
_entity_poly.type
_entity_poly.pdbx_seq_one_letter_code
_entity_poly.pdbx_strand_id
1 'polypeptide(L)'
;MIYLFDTFEREQSLSTNNFLFNNLSLVMNIQRIFAAFISVVVILTLNLSCKKESPTEIEPIADTFAILPGTAIVEQNYISGKVLKVSFNGEFLGNSLFDWSSLDERIATVDERGVVYGLWIGETEIIAKFRDGEGEARCKVTVVDSKPYKFRIILKNKGASTHSIDRPLEFLSQQAVNRRNRQDIKITETDMPISSDYLRQIEQVGGIIVAKSKWLNTVVVHNENAIAVERYRQLPFVQDVIPVWTEYAKQNNEPIVSVPPGSAIWQNAESFSFDKEAYKESWGHLVVNNGGTLHRQGFKGNEISIAVIDGGYEKLDVNPLFSNSKIKEVKSFIFEQPNPYLLDKHGVNVAGLMAINKPSVYIGTAPEAEYWLFSTDDSDTEFLVEEDYLVNALEYADSIGIDVVNISLSYDNFEGFMGSYLFEDMDGKTAISSRAANMAFEKGMFIVSSAGNQNRWVSAPTDAPSVLAVGAVRADSTITAFSSHGLTIDGRVKPDIVSLGQSSLYIVESDGSISRSRYGTSFSSPIMTGLVACLWQAYPTLTNKELFDVILKSANRYASPLLPYGYGLPDMEYALFLAKEITDKK
;
A
#
# COMPACT_ATOMS: atom_id res chain seq x y z
N MET A 1 -22.51 -71.41 32.23
CA MET A 1 -23.67 -71.01 31.42
C MET A 1 -23.14 -70.00 30.40
N ILE A 2 -22.62 -70.45 29.25
CA ILE A 2 -23.32 -70.84 27.99
C ILE A 2 -23.89 -69.59 27.30
N TYR A 3 -23.62 -69.20 26.05
CA TYR A 3 -22.87 -69.71 24.87
C TYR A 3 -22.65 -68.45 23.94
N LEU A 4 -21.46 -68.18 23.37
CA LEU A 4 -21.00 -68.48 21.98
C LEU A 4 -21.72 -67.63 20.87
N PHE A 5 -21.06 -66.99 19.89
CA PHE A 5 -20.10 -67.46 18.87
C PHE A 5 -19.27 -66.25 18.30
N ASP A 6 -17.93 -66.33 18.27
CA ASP A 6 -17.03 -66.58 17.10
C ASP A 6 -16.84 -65.37 16.15
N THR A 7 -15.65 -65.00 15.65
CA THR A 7 -14.32 -65.64 15.62
C THR A 7 -13.26 -64.63 15.14
N PHE A 8 -12.09 -64.61 15.80
CA PHE A 8 -10.72 -64.74 15.26
C PHE A 8 -10.27 -63.88 14.05
N GLU A 9 -9.06 -63.33 13.94
CA GLU A 9 -7.84 -63.23 14.77
C GLU A 9 -6.83 -62.40 13.95
N ARG A 10 -6.02 -61.53 14.58
CA ARG A 10 -4.54 -61.45 14.44
C ARG A 10 -3.97 -60.14 15.01
N GLU A 11 -3.66 -60.25 16.30
CA GLU A 11 -2.48 -59.75 17.01
C GLU A 11 -1.15 -60.01 16.25
N GLN A 12 0.03 -59.44 16.55
CA GLN A 12 0.53 -58.49 17.55
C GLN A 12 1.98 -58.09 17.14
N SER A 13 2.38 -56.89 17.57
CA SER A 13 3.66 -56.46 18.19
C SER A 13 5.05 -56.95 17.73
N LEU A 14 6.03 -56.03 17.79
CA LEU A 14 7.43 -56.18 18.30
C LEU A 14 8.09 -54.78 18.21
N SER A 15 8.28 -54.01 19.28
CA SER A 15 9.36 -53.97 20.31
C SER A 15 10.81 -53.78 19.82
N THR A 16 11.30 -52.54 19.97
CA THR A 16 12.57 -52.07 20.60
C THR A 16 13.93 -52.80 20.43
N ASN A 17 14.93 -51.96 20.10
CA ASN A 17 16.31 -51.83 20.63
C ASN A 17 17.56 -52.43 19.89
N ASN A 18 18.46 -51.48 19.56
CA ASN A 18 19.93 -51.42 19.74
C ASN A 18 20.93 -52.24 18.89
N PHE A 19 21.68 -51.50 18.06
CA PHE A 19 23.14 -51.26 18.03
C PHE A 19 24.16 -52.41 18.30
N LEU A 20 25.16 -52.45 17.37
CA LEU A 20 26.58 -52.87 17.47
C LEU A 20 26.96 -54.38 17.41
N PHE A 21 27.55 -54.83 16.29
CA PHE A 21 29.02 -55.01 16.10
C PHE A 21 29.38 -55.89 14.87
N ASN A 22 30.43 -55.46 14.16
CA ASN A 22 31.49 -56.22 13.47
C ASN A 22 31.24 -57.10 12.23
N ASN A 23 31.71 -56.57 11.09
CA ASN A 23 32.78 -57.14 10.23
C ASN A 23 33.00 -58.66 10.25
N LEU A 24 32.65 -59.34 9.16
CA LEU A 24 33.54 -60.26 8.42
C LEU A 24 32.83 -60.82 7.16
N SER A 25 32.98 -60.15 6.02
CA SER A 25 32.93 -60.83 4.70
C SER A 25 33.52 -59.94 3.60
N LEU A 26 34.75 -59.49 3.85
CA LEU A 26 35.67 -58.99 2.84
C LEU A 26 36.79 -60.03 2.70
N VAL A 27 36.59 -61.11 1.95
CA VAL A 27 37.61 -61.86 1.18
C VAL A 27 36.85 -62.87 0.32
N MET A 28 36.34 -62.41 -0.83
CA MET A 28 36.16 -63.21 -2.06
C MET A 28 35.54 -62.34 -3.16
N ASN A 29 36.26 -61.30 -3.62
CA ASN A 29 36.15 -60.84 -5.02
C ASN A 29 37.24 -59.83 -5.45
N ILE A 30 38.47 -59.94 -4.89
CA ILE A 30 39.64 -59.13 -5.31
C ILE A 30 40.30 -59.69 -6.60
N GLN A 31 39.59 -60.50 -7.39
CA GLN A 31 40.04 -60.93 -8.72
C GLN A 31 39.21 -60.37 -9.89
N ARG A 32 38.24 -59.48 -9.64
CA ARG A 32 37.40 -58.90 -10.72
C ARG A 32 37.47 -57.38 -10.91
N ILE A 33 38.27 -56.66 -10.12
CA ILE A 33 38.31 -55.18 -10.18
C ILE A 33 39.61 -54.60 -10.77
N PHE A 34 40.68 -55.40 -10.96
CA PHE A 34 41.92 -54.90 -11.57
C PHE A 34 42.09 -55.19 -13.08
N ALA A 35 41.21 -56.00 -13.69
CA ALA A 35 41.25 -56.31 -15.13
C ALA A 35 40.35 -55.39 -15.99
N ALA A 36 39.51 -54.55 -15.39
CA ALA A 36 38.58 -53.69 -16.13
C ALA A 36 39.06 -52.24 -16.31
N PHE A 37 40.11 -51.81 -15.62
CA PHE A 37 40.58 -50.41 -15.66
C PHE A 37 41.79 -50.16 -16.56
N ILE A 38 42.45 -51.21 -17.08
CA ILE A 38 43.58 -51.07 -18.03
C ILE A 38 43.16 -51.37 -19.49
N SER A 39 42.00 -52.00 -19.70
CA SER A 39 41.47 -52.24 -21.06
C SER A 39 40.63 -51.09 -21.63
N VAL A 40 40.28 -50.08 -20.84
CA VAL A 40 39.46 -48.94 -21.31
C VAL A 40 40.30 -47.73 -21.76
N VAL A 41 41.57 -47.63 -21.34
CA VAL A 41 42.45 -46.50 -21.70
C VAL A 41 43.32 -46.78 -22.94
N VAL A 42 43.47 -48.04 -23.37
CA VAL A 42 44.24 -48.41 -24.59
C VAL A 42 43.35 -48.59 -25.83
N ILE A 43 42.02 -48.68 -25.67
CA ILE A 43 41.06 -48.66 -26.81
C ILE A 43 40.82 -47.23 -27.31
N LEU A 44 41.39 -46.21 -26.64
CA LEU A 44 41.19 -44.79 -26.96
C LEU A 44 42.32 -44.14 -27.80
N THR A 45 43.33 -44.88 -28.30
CA THR A 45 44.42 -44.25 -29.08
C THR A 45 44.86 -44.95 -30.36
N LEU A 46 44.28 -46.09 -30.80
CA LEU A 46 44.75 -46.77 -32.02
C LEU A 46 43.62 -47.38 -32.90
N ASN A 47 42.62 -46.58 -33.25
CA ASN A 47 41.79 -46.83 -34.44
C ASN A 47 41.62 -45.55 -35.29
N LEU A 48 42.74 -44.85 -35.50
CA LEU A 48 42.96 -43.92 -36.60
C LEU A 48 43.57 -44.70 -37.78
N SER A 49 42.75 -45.42 -38.55
CA SER A 49 43.06 -45.71 -39.97
C SER A 49 41.94 -46.50 -40.67
N CYS A 50 41.39 -45.88 -41.71
CA CYS A 50 40.70 -46.45 -42.86
C CYS A 50 39.64 -47.54 -42.60
N LYS A 51 38.38 -47.11 -42.44
CA LYS A 51 37.22 -47.83 -43.00
C LYS A 51 36.23 -46.83 -43.60
N LYS A 52 36.08 -46.96 -44.92
CA LYS A 52 35.13 -46.39 -45.87
C LYS A 52 33.85 -45.82 -45.22
N GLU A 53 33.59 -44.53 -45.46
CA GLU A 53 32.32 -43.87 -45.13
C GLU A 53 31.15 -44.61 -45.78
N SER A 54 30.26 -45.17 -44.96
CA SER A 54 28.87 -45.37 -45.33
C SER A 54 28.21 -43.99 -45.40
N PRO A 55 27.45 -43.65 -46.44
CA PRO A 55 26.83 -42.34 -46.53
C PRO A 55 25.94 -42.14 -45.30
N THR A 56 26.19 -41.07 -44.57
CA THR A 56 25.29 -40.55 -43.54
C THR A 56 23.92 -40.41 -44.19
N GLU A 57 22.96 -41.20 -43.75
CA GLU A 57 21.57 -40.94 -44.07
C GLU A 57 21.22 -39.63 -43.35
N ILE A 58 21.29 -38.53 -44.10
CA ILE A 58 20.78 -37.25 -43.65
C ILE A 58 19.29 -37.47 -43.46
N GLU A 59 18.80 -37.47 -42.22
CA GLU A 59 17.37 -37.32 -41.98
C GLU A 59 16.92 -36.09 -42.77
N PRO A 60 15.91 -36.18 -43.67
CA PRO A 60 15.44 -35.02 -44.38
C PRO A 60 15.00 -34.01 -43.32
N ILE A 61 15.66 -32.85 -43.28
CA ILE A 61 15.12 -31.67 -42.61
C ILE A 61 13.74 -31.50 -43.22
N ALA A 62 12.69 -31.71 -42.43
CA ALA A 62 11.34 -31.47 -42.91
C ALA A 62 11.31 -30.05 -43.47
N ASP A 63 10.84 -29.94 -44.71
CA ASP A 63 10.60 -28.70 -45.42
C ASP A 63 9.60 -27.85 -44.61
N THR A 64 10.08 -27.07 -43.65
CA THR A 64 9.21 -26.33 -42.72
C THR A 64 9.15 -24.86 -43.12
N PHE A 65 7.96 -24.40 -43.47
CA PHE A 65 7.66 -22.97 -43.51
C PHE A 65 7.77 -22.38 -42.10
N ALA A 66 8.31 -21.16 -42.00
CA ALA A 66 8.32 -20.38 -40.77
C ALA A 66 7.96 -18.92 -41.05
N ILE A 67 7.17 -18.30 -40.20
CA ILE A 67 7.02 -16.84 -40.21
C ILE A 67 8.16 -16.25 -39.38
N LEU A 68 8.83 -15.23 -39.92
CA LEU A 68 9.90 -14.50 -39.25
C LEU A 68 9.51 -13.04 -39.01
N PRO A 69 9.68 -12.53 -37.77
CA PRO A 69 10.04 -13.29 -36.57
C PRO A 69 8.92 -14.27 -36.15
N GLY A 70 9.25 -15.41 -35.54
CA GLY A 70 8.26 -16.41 -35.08
C GLY A 70 7.32 -15.92 -33.98
N THR A 71 7.69 -14.81 -33.34
CA THR A 71 6.86 -14.02 -32.44
C THR A 71 6.99 -12.54 -32.79
N ALA A 72 5.90 -11.78 -32.78
CA ALA A 72 5.91 -10.36 -33.10
C ALA A 72 5.09 -9.53 -32.11
N ILE A 73 5.71 -8.50 -31.52
CA ILE A 73 5.01 -7.44 -30.81
C ILE A 73 4.60 -6.34 -31.80
N VAL A 74 3.34 -5.90 -31.71
CA VAL A 74 2.71 -4.85 -32.53
C VAL A 74 2.01 -3.85 -31.60
N GLU A 75 2.13 -2.55 -31.86
CA GLU A 75 1.37 -1.55 -31.10
C GLU A 75 -0.10 -1.58 -31.49
N GLN A 76 -0.99 -1.23 -30.56
CA GLN A 76 -2.41 -0.98 -30.85
C GLN A 76 -2.55 0.25 -31.75
N ASN A 77 -2.42 0.04 -33.04
CA ASN A 77 -2.42 1.09 -34.06
C ASN A 77 -2.93 0.51 -35.39
N TYR A 78 -4.03 1.06 -35.89
CA TYR A 78 -4.64 0.64 -37.14
C TYR A 78 -4.02 1.30 -38.39
N ILE A 79 -3.09 2.24 -38.21
CA ILE A 79 -2.45 3.01 -39.28
C ILE A 79 -1.05 2.45 -39.60
N SER A 80 -0.30 2.05 -38.57
CA SER A 80 1.05 1.51 -38.71
C SER A 80 1.10 0.04 -38.30
N GLY A 81 1.43 -0.83 -39.25
CA GLY A 81 1.49 -2.28 -39.04
C GLY A 81 2.89 -2.85 -39.19
N LYS A 82 3.09 -4.10 -38.74
CA LYS A 82 4.37 -4.81 -38.79
C LYS A 82 4.36 -5.86 -39.90
N VAL A 83 5.36 -5.81 -40.77
CA VAL A 83 5.50 -6.77 -41.87
C VAL A 83 6.06 -8.09 -41.33
N LEU A 84 5.34 -9.18 -41.52
CA LEU A 84 5.82 -10.55 -41.33
C LEU A 84 6.32 -11.10 -42.67
N LYS A 85 7.31 -12.00 -42.62
CA LYS A 85 7.84 -12.68 -43.82
C LYS A 85 7.82 -14.18 -43.62
N VAL A 86 7.50 -14.94 -44.66
CA VAL A 86 7.61 -16.39 -44.62
C VAL A 86 8.98 -16.82 -45.15
N SER A 87 9.63 -17.76 -44.48
CA SER A 87 10.80 -18.46 -44.98
C SER A 87 10.52 -19.94 -45.17
N PHE A 88 11.26 -20.56 -46.08
CA PHE A 88 11.28 -22.00 -46.31
C PHE A 88 12.75 -22.43 -46.37
N ASN A 89 13.16 -23.35 -45.50
CA ASN A 89 14.56 -23.77 -45.35
C ASN A 89 15.55 -22.60 -45.20
N GLY A 90 15.12 -21.51 -44.56
CA GLY A 90 15.93 -20.32 -44.31
C GLY A 90 15.92 -19.26 -45.42
N GLU A 91 15.32 -19.53 -46.58
CA GLU A 91 15.18 -18.55 -47.66
C GLU A 91 13.82 -17.84 -47.60
N PHE A 92 13.81 -16.52 -47.78
CA PHE A 92 12.56 -15.74 -47.76
C PHE A 92 11.75 -15.95 -49.03
N LEU A 93 10.47 -16.23 -48.84
CA LEU A 93 9.48 -16.34 -49.90
C LEU A 93 8.65 -15.05 -50.01
N GLY A 94 8.08 -14.81 -51.19
CA GLY A 94 7.21 -13.66 -51.41
C GLY A 94 5.89 -13.82 -50.66
N ASN A 95 5.48 -12.80 -49.90
CA ASN A 95 4.24 -12.84 -49.10
C ASN A 95 2.97 -13.06 -49.94
N SER A 96 2.99 -12.71 -51.23
CA SER A 96 1.88 -12.93 -52.17
C SER A 96 1.60 -14.40 -52.49
N LEU A 97 2.51 -15.31 -52.11
CA LEU A 97 2.34 -16.76 -52.27
C LEU A 97 1.48 -17.39 -51.16
N PHE A 98 1.09 -16.61 -50.15
CA PHE A 98 0.40 -17.09 -48.97
C PHE A 98 -0.96 -16.41 -48.79
N ASP A 99 -1.93 -17.18 -48.31
CA ASP A 99 -3.16 -16.66 -47.72
C ASP A 99 -2.92 -16.39 -46.23
N TRP A 100 -3.09 -15.12 -45.86
CA TRP A 100 -2.88 -14.63 -44.51
C TRP A 100 -4.20 -14.56 -43.76
N SER A 101 -4.19 -14.98 -42.49
CA SER A 101 -5.35 -14.88 -41.60
C SER A 101 -4.91 -14.68 -40.16
N SER A 102 -5.79 -14.15 -39.33
CA SER A 102 -5.62 -14.07 -37.88
C SER A 102 -6.56 -15.05 -37.18
N LEU A 103 -6.08 -15.69 -36.12
CA LEU A 103 -6.92 -16.57 -35.29
C LEU A 103 -7.98 -15.79 -34.51
N ASP A 104 -7.67 -14.55 -34.13
CA ASP A 104 -8.59 -13.61 -33.49
C ASP A 104 -8.41 -12.21 -34.09
N GLU A 105 -9.26 -11.89 -35.06
CA GLU A 105 -9.28 -10.60 -35.75
C GLU A 105 -9.71 -9.44 -34.85
N ARG A 106 -10.21 -9.69 -33.63
CA ARG A 106 -10.48 -8.61 -32.67
C ARG A 106 -9.19 -8.08 -32.05
N ILE A 107 -8.14 -8.90 -31.99
CA ILE A 107 -6.83 -8.57 -31.41
C ILE A 107 -5.92 -7.99 -32.49
N ALA A 108 -5.72 -8.71 -33.60
CA ALA A 108 -4.90 -8.24 -34.71
C ALA A 108 -5.43 -8.73 -36.04
N THR A 109 -5.26 -7.94 -37.10
CA THR A 109 -5.55 -8.34 -38.48
C THR A 109 -4.27 -8.38 -39.30
N VAL A 110 -4.30 -9.06 -40.45
CA VAL A 110 -3.17 -9.14 -41.38
C VAL A 110 -3.67 -8.95 -42.81
N ASP A 111 -2.95 -8.16 -43.60
CA ASP A 111 -3.27 -7.94 -45.02
C ASP A 111 -2.57 -8.95 -45.95
N GLU A 112 -2.92 -8.90 -47.24
CA GLU A 112 -2.33 -9.78 -48.28
C GLU A 112 -0.81 -9.60 -48.49
N ARG A 113 -0.23 -8.53 -47.95
CA ARG A 113 1.20 -8.24 -48.00
C ARG A 113 1.90 -8.77 -46.75
N GLY A 114 1.19 -9.42 -45.83
CA GLY A 114 1.72 -9.88 -44.54
C GLY A 114 1.91 -8.76 -43.52
N VAL A 115 1.26 -7.60 -43.70
CA VAL A 115 1.30 -6.49 -42.74
C VAL A 115 0.26 -6.73 -41.66
N VAL A 116 0.72 -6.84 -40.41
CA VAL A 116 -0.12 -7.06 -39.24
C VAL A 116 -0.45 -5.75 -38.56
N TYR A 117 -1.73 -5.50 -38.29
CA TYR A 117 -2.24 -4.32 -37.59
C TYR A 117 -2.81 -4.72 -36.24
N GLY A 118 -2.38 -4.05 -35.16
CA GLY A 118 -2.89 -4.30 -33.81
C GLY A 118 -4.18 -3.53 -33.57
N LEU A 119 -5.27 -4.24 -33.25
CA LEU A 119 -6.59 -3.66 -33.03
C LEU A 119 -6.94 -3.56 -31.53
N TRP A 120 -6.63 -4.59 -30.75
CA TRP A 120 -6.88 -4.62 -29.31
C TRP A 120 -5.76 -5.33 -28.56
N ILE A 121 -5.47 -4.88 -27.34
CA ILE A 121 -4.43 -5.46 -26.49
C ILE A 121 -4.72 -6.94 -26.25
N GLY A 122 -3.73 -7.81 -26.46
CA GLY A 122 -3.88 -9.25 -26.30
C GLY A 122 -2.90 -10.06 -27.14
N GLU A 123 -3.10 -11.38 -27.15
CA GLU A 123 -2.29 -12.31 -27.94
C GLU A 123 -3.18 -13.07 -28.95
N THR A 124 -2.70 -13.22 -30.18
CA THR A 124 -3.35 -13.99 -31.25
C THR A 124 -2.27 -14.68 -32.10
N GLU A 125 -2.68 -15.54 -33.04
CA GLU A 125 -1.78 -16.13 -34.03
C GLU A 125 -2.11 -15.61 -35.43
N ILE A 126 -1.06 -15.24 -36.17
CA ILE A 126 -1.15 -14.99 -37.60
C ILE A 126 -0.71 -16.25 -38.34
N ILE A 127 -1.53 -16.69 -39.29
CA ILE A 127 -1.35 -17.91 -40.06
C ILE A 127 -1.12 -17.52 -41.51
N ALA A 128 -0.02 -18.02 -42.09
CA ALA A 128 0.28 -17.94 -43.52
C ALA A 128 0.15 -19.35 -44.12
N LYS A 129 -0.87 -19.56 -44.97
CA LYS A 129 -1.09 -20.83 -45.68
C LYS A 129 -0.60 -20.71 -47.11
N PHE A 130 0.21 -21.65 -47.57
CA PHE A 130 0.73 -21.63 -48.94
C PHE A 130 -0.41 -21.88 -49.94
N ARG A 131 -0.54 -21.04 -50.97
CA ARG A 131 -1.68 -21.09 -51.92
C ARG A 131 -1.67 -22.32 -52.81
N ASP A 132 -0.49 -22.73 -53.25
CA ASP A 132 -0.32 -23.71 -54.32
C ASP A 132 0.15 -25.09 -53.81
N GLY A 133 -0.09 -25.42 -52.54
CA GLY A 133 0.34 -26.69 -51.96
C GLY A 133 0.00 -26.89 -50.49
N GLU A 134 0.61 -27.91 -49.87
CA GLU A 134 0.49 -28.17 -48.43
C GLU A 134 1.58 -27.42 -47.65
N GLY A 135 1.19 -26.68 -46.63
CA GLY A 135 2.12 -25.97 -45.75
C GLY A 135 1.48 -24.75 -45.10
N GLU A 136 1.62 -24.65 -43.78
CA GLU A 136 1.25 -23.46 -43.03
C GLU A 136 2.37 -23.06 -42.08
N ALA A 137 2.52 -21.75 -41.87
CA ALA A 137 3.37 -21.20 -40.84
C ALA A 137 2.56 -20.29 -39.92
N ARG A 138 2.94 -20.26 -38.65
CA ARG A 138 2.27 -19.50 -37.60
C ARG A 138 3.24 -18.54 -36.94
N CYS A 139 2.74 -17.36 -36.60
CA CYS A 139 3.45 -16.34 -35.83
C CYS A 139 2.59 -15.95 -34.65
N LYS A 140 3.13 -16.07 -33.43
CA LYS A 140 2.45 -15.53 -32.26
C LYS A 140 2.55 -14.00 -32.31
N VAL A 141 1.42 -13.32 -32.42
CA VAL A 141 1.34 -11.87 -32.41
C VAL A 141 0.81 -11.40 -31.08
N THR A 142 1.49 -10.39 -30.57
CA THR A 142 1.23 -9.77 -29.28
C THR A 142 0.94 -8.29 -29.52
N VAL A 143 -0.28 -7.85 -29.24
CA VAL A 143 -0.67 -6.45 -29.35
C VAL A 143 -0.58 -5.78 -27.98
N VAL A 144 0.16 -4.67 -27.92
CA VAL A 144 0.39 -3.87 -26.71
C VAL A 144 0.03 -2.42 -26.96
N ASP A 145 -0.28 -1.66 -25.92
CA ASP A 145 -0.12 -0.21 -25.96
C ASP A 145 1.25 0.19 -25.41
N SER A 146 1.62 1.46 -25.64
CA SER A 146 2.89 2.04 -25.16
C SER A 146 2.72 2.79 -23.84
N LYS A 147 1.62 2.57 -23.13
CA LYS A 147 1.30 3.26 -21.88
C LYS A 147 1.77 2.44 -20.70
N PRO A 148 2.43 3.05 -19.71
CA PRO A 148 2.72 2.35 -18.47
C PRO A 148 1.45 2.16 -17.63
N TYR A 149 1.39 1.06 -16.90
CA TYR A 149 0.31 0.67 -16.00
C TYR A 149 0.86 0.28 -14.63
N LYS A 150 0.02 0.38 -13.60
CA LYS A 150 0.23 -0.32 -12.33
C LYS A 150 -0.93 -1.28 -12.08
N PHE A 151 -0.60 -2.51 -11.72
CA PHE A 151 -1.58 -3.56 -11.45
C PHE A 151 -1.51 -3.99 -9.99
N ARG A 152 -2.63 -3.92 -9.29
CA ARG A 152 -2.81 -4.53 -7.96
C ARG A 152 -3.15 -6.00 -8.15
N ILE A 153 -2.18 -6.85 -7.84
CA ILE A 153 -2.32 -8.30 -7.78
C ILE A 153 -2.86 -8.67 -6.39
N ILE A 154 -4.05 -9.25 -6.35
CA ILE A 154 -4.67 -9.77 -5.13
C ILE A 154 -4.25 -11.23 -4.99
N LEU A 155 -3.64 -11.59 -3.87
CA LEU A 155 -3.16 -12.93 -3.58
C LEU A 155 -4.19 -13.70 -2.75
N LYS A 156 -4.32 -15.01 -3.01
CA LYS A 156 -5.20 -15.90 -2.23
C LYS A 156 -4.76 -16.03 -0.76
N ASN A 157 -3.46 -15.88 -0.51
CA ASN A 157 -2.81 -15.91 0.80
C ASN A 157 -1.37 -15.39 0.67
N LYS A 158 -0.60 -15.38 1.76
CA LYS A 158 0.79 -14.90 1.78
C LYS A 158 1.85 -15.91 1.35
N GLY A 159 1.47 -17.15 1.07
CA GLY A 159 2.40 -18.25 0.80
C GLY A 159 3.15 -18.70 2.04
N ALA A 160 4.11 -19.61 1.85
CA ALA A 160 4.96 -20.08 2.93
C ALA A 160 5.93 -18.98 3.37
N SER A 161 6.02 -18.76 4.68
CA SER A 161 6.93 -17.80 5.31
C SER A 161 8.13 -18.51 5.92
N THR A 162 9.31 -17.90 5.81
CA THR A 162 10.51 -18.29 6.57
C THR A 162 10.55 -17.70 7.98
N HIS A 163 9.67 -16.73 8.24
CA HIS A 163 9.51 -16.08 9.54
C HIS A 163 8.52 -16.84 10.42
N SER A 164 8.59 -16.60 11.73
CA SER A 164 7.65 -17.15 12.71
C SER A 164 7.17 -16.06 13.65
N ILE A 165 5.90 -16.10 14.04
CA ILE A 165 5.31 -15.23 15.06
C ILE A 165 6.00 -15.32 16.43
N ASP A 166 6.72 -16.41 16.71
CA ASP A 166 7.53 -16.58 17.92
C ASP A 166 8.85 -15.80 17.87
N ARG A 167 9.24 -15.31 16.68
CA ARG A 167 10.44 -14.49 16.44
C ARG A 167 10.04 -13.15 15.80
N PRO A 168 9.20 -12.34 16.47
CA PRO A 168 8.62 -11.16 15.86
C PRO A 168 9.65 -10.09 15.47
N LEU A 169 10.81 -10.06 16.13
CA LEU A 169 11.89 -9.12 15.84
C LEU A 169 12.54 -9.31 14.45
N GLU A 170 12.21 -10.39 13.73
CA GLU A 170 12.64 -10.58 12.34
C GLU A 170 11.85 -9.70 11.35
N PHE A 171 10.66 -9.20 11.74
CA PHE A 171 9.76 -8.45 10.86
C PHE A 171 9.03 -7.27 11.54
N LEU A 172 9.27 -7.04 12.84
CA LEU A 172 8.79 -5.91 13.62
C LEU A 172 9.94 -5.33 14.45
N SER A 173 9.94 -4.01 14.66
CA SER A 173 10.89 -3.37 15.57
C SER A 173 10.59 -3.72 17.04
N GLN A 174 11.57 -3.49 17.92
CA GLN A 174 11.34 -3.62 19.36
C GLN A 174 10.24 -2.66 19.86
N GLN A 175 10.14 -1.46 19.28
CA GLN A 175 9.08 -0.50 19.63
C GLN A 175 7.70 -1.03 19.24
N ALA A 176 7.56 -1.64 18.05
CA ALA A 176 6.31 -2.25 17.60
C ALA A 176 5.86 -3.42 18.50
N VAL A 177 6.81 -4.23 18.98
CA VAL A 177 6.56 -5.30 19.96
C VAL A 177 6.16 -4.71 21.32
N ASN A 178 6.86 -3.67 21.79
CA ASN A 178 6.56 -3.02 23.07
C ASN A 178 5.16 -2.38 23.08
N ARG A 179 4.78 -1.68 22.00
CA ARG A 179 3.46 -1.07 21.83
C ARG A 179 2.34 -2.11 21.92
N ARG A 180 2.54 -3.26 21.28
CA ARG A 180 1.60 -4.40 21.32
C ARG A 180 1.51 -5.01 22.73
N ASN A 181 2.64 -5.28 23.38
CA ASN A 181 2.69 -5.83 24.73
C ASN A 181 2.01 -4.92 25.76
N ARG A 182 2.23 -3.60 25.66
CA ARG A 182 1.60 -2.58 26.53
C ARG A 182 0.07 -2.61 26.47
N GLN A 183 -0.48 -3.08 25.35
CA GLN A 183 -1.92 -3.10 25.07
C GLN A 183 -2.52 -4.52 25.06
N ASP A 184 -1.74 -5.54 25.44
CA ASP A 184 -2.13 -6.95 25.35
C ASP A 184 -2.58 -7.39 23.94
N ILE A 185 -1.91 -6.88 22.91
CA ILE A 185 -2.20 -7.18 21.50
C ILE A 185 -1.27 -8.30 21.04
N LYS A 186 -1.87 -9.41 20.59
CA LYS A 186 -1.12 -10.55 20.06
C LYS A 186 -0.55 -10.25 18.67
N ILE A 187 0.68 -10.73 18.46
CA ILE A 187 1.27 -10.84 17.13
C ILE A 187 0.70 -12.10 16.48
N THR A 188 0.31 -11.99 15.21
CA THR A 188 -0.43 -13.04 14.48
C THR A 188 0.10 -13.19 13.07
N GLU A 189 -0.42 -14.18 12.36
CA GLU A 189 -0.06 -14.42 10.95
C GLU A 189 -0.31 -13.22 10.05
N THR A 190 -1.19 -12.28 10.41
CA THR A 190 -1.40 -11.04 9.64
C THR A 190 -0.17 -10.11 9.66
N ASP A 191 0.72 -10.24 10.65
CA ASP A 191 1.96 -9.43 10.76
C ASP A 191 3.10 -9.98 9.89
N MET A 192 3.03 -11.25 9.48
CA MET A 192 4.06 -11.89 8.67
C MET A 192 4.13 -11.32 7.26
N PRO A 193 5.32 -11.21 6.64
CA PRO A 193 5.48 -10.73 5.28
C PRO A 193 4.91 -11.71 4.24
N ILE A 194 4.70 -11.20 3.03
CA ILE A 194 4.40 -12.02 1.85
C ILE A 194 5.63 -12.88 1.52
N SER A 195 5.39 -14.13 1.11
CA SER A 195 6.43 -15.09 0.72
C SER A 195 7.36 -14.50 -0.34
N SER A 196 8.67 -14.59 -0.08
CA SER A 196 9.69 -14.17 -1.04
C SER A 196 9.61 -14.96 -2.35
N ASP A 197 9.06 -16.18 -2.32
CA ASP A 197 8.85 -16.98 -3.53
C ASP A 197 7.73 -16.43 -4.41
N TYR A 198 6.61 -16.00 -3.81
CA TYR A 198 5.53 -15.34 -4.55
C TYR A 198 6.03 -14.04 -5.18
N LEU A 199 6.79 -13.23 -4.44
CA LEU A 199 7.36 -11.99 -4.97
C LEU A 199 8.30 -12.25 -6.15
N ARG A 200 9.20 -13.25 -6.04
CA ARG A 200 10.09 -13.62 -7.17
C ARG A 200 9.32 -14.10 -8.39
N GLN A 201 8.27 -14.92 -8.22
CA GLN A 201 7.47 -15.40 -9.34
C GLN A 201 6.68 -14.27 -10.01
N ILE A 202 6.20 -13.28 -9.25
CA ILE A 202 5.59 -12.06 -9.79
C ILE A 202 6.63 -11.27 -10.61
N GLU A 203 7.83 -11.02 -10.07
CA GLU A 203 8.89 -10.30 -10.79
C GLU A 203 9.35 -11.04 -12.06
N GLN A 204 9.35 -12.38 -12.06
CA GLN A 204 9.68 -13.20 -13.24
C GLN A 204 8.68 -13.07 -14.39
N VAL A 205 7.42 -12.72 -14.11
CA VAL A 205 6.45 -12.39 -15.18
C VAL A 205 6.85 -11.08 -15.88
N GLY A 206 7.47 -10.15 -15.15
CA GLY A 206 7.91 -8.83 -15.62
C GLY A 206 7.46 -7.71 -14.67
N GLY A 207 7.93 -6.50 -14.95
CA GLY A 207 7.58 -5.31 -14.18
C GLY A 207 8.37 -5.12 -12.88
N ILE A 208 8.05 -4.05 -12.16
CA ILE A 208 8.70 -3.64 -10.92
C ILE A 208 7.66 -3.62 -9.81
N ILE A 209 7.91 -4.33 -8.69
CA ILE A 209 7.03 -4.25 -7.52
C ILE A 209 7.18 -2.87 -6.89
N VAL A 210 6.07 -2.12 -6.80
CA VAL A 210 6.05 -0.73 -6.30
C VAL A 210 5.38 -0.58 -4.95
N ALA A 211 4.46 -1.48 -4.59
CA ALA A 211 3.83 -1.52 -3.26
C ALA A 211 3.47 -2.95 -2.88
N LYS A 212 3.41 -3.22 -1.57
CA LYS A 212 3.07 -4.54 -1.01
C LYS A 212 2.23 -4.33 0.25
N SER A 213 1.18 -5.14 0.42
CA SER A 213 0.41 -5.20 1.66
C SER A 213 0.32 -6.63 2.18
N LYS A 214 0.97 -6.87 3.32
CA LYS A 214 0.87 -8.14 4.04
C LYS A 214 -0.43 -8.25 4.85
N TRP A 215 -1.10 -7.13 5.08
CA TRP A 215 -2.41 -7.07 5.73
C TRP A 215 -3.53 -7.44 4.76
N LEU A 216 -3.46 -6.95 3.52
CA LEU A 216 -4.50 -7.13 2.51
C LEU A 216 -4.18 -8.20 1.47
N ASN A 217 -3.00 -8.83 1.56
CA ASN A 217 -2.49 -9.81 0.59
C ASN A 217 -2.42 -9.24 -0.83
N THR A 218 -1.90 -8.02 -0.99
CA THR A 218 -1.77 -7.38 -2.30
C THR A 218 -0.32 -7.06 -2.65
N VAL A 219 -0.03 -7.06 -3.95
CA VAL A 219 1.24 -6.60 -4.52
C VAL A 219 0.91 -5.71 -5.72
N VAL A 220 1.42 -4.49 -5.74
CA VAL A 220 1.28 -3.59 -6.89
C VAL A 220 2.53 -3.69 -7.74
N VAL A 221 2.35 -3.90 -9.05
CA VAL A 221 3.45 -4.01 -10.02
C VAL A 221 3.28 -2.98 -11.12
N HIS A 222 4.32 -2.17 -11.32
CA HIS A 222 4.44 -1.26 -12.46
C HIS A 222 4.96 -2.03 -13.69
N ASN A 223 4.33 -1.82 -14.84
CA ASN A 223 4.73 -2.37 -16.13
C ASN A 223 4.64 -1.30 -17.21
N GLU A 224 5.49 -1.41 -18.23
CA GLU A 224 5.52 -0.51 -19.40
C GLU A 224 4.33 -0.67 -20.35
N ASN A 225 3.52 -1.73 -20.18
CA ASN A 225 2.33 -2.01 -20.98
C ASN A 225 1.41 -3.00 -20.26
N ALA A 226 0.19 -3.15 -20.78
CA ALA A 226 -0.84 -3.95 -20.14
C ALA A 226 -0.72 -5.48 -20.29
N ILE A 227 0.28 -6.01 -21.00
CA ILE A 227 0.27 -7.44 -21.35
C ILE A 227 0.61 -8.39 -20.20
N ALA A 228 1.29 -7.88 -19.18
CA ALA A 228 1.65 -8.70 -18.02
C ALA A 228 0.42 -9.19 -17.24
N VAL A 229 -0.74 -8.53 -17.39
CA VAL A 229 -1.98 -8.81 -16.65
C VAL A 229 -2.42 -10.27 -16.76
N GLU A 230 -2.55 -10.80 -17.98
CA GLU A 230 -3.01 -12.19 -18.15
C GLU A 230 -1.99 -13.21 -17.63
N ARG A 231 -0.70 -12.86 -17.69
CA ARG A 231 0.38 -13.72 -17.17
C ARG A 231 0.37 -13.74 -15.64
N TYR A 232 0.09 -12.62 -14.98
CA TYR A 232 -0.11 -12.61 -13.52
C TYR A 232 -1.32 -13.46 -13.11
N ARG A 233 -2.44 -13.39 -13.84
CA ARG A 233 -3.65 -14.19 -13.55
C ARG A 233 -3.42 -15.70 -13.65
N GLN A 234 -2.41 -16.13 -14.41
CA GLN A 234 -2.03 -17.55 -14.52
C GLN A 234 -1.23 -18.08 -13.33
N LEU A 235 -0.68 -17.20 -12.46
CA LEU A 235 0.04 -17.64 -11.27
C LEU A 235 -0.94 -18.31 -10.28
N PRO A 236 -0.65 -19.52 -9.77
CA PRO A 236 -1.63 -20.35 -9.05
C PRO A 236 -2.12 -19.71 -7.73
N PHE A 237 -1.34 -18.80 -7.17
CA PHE A 237 -1.63 -18.10 -5.92
C PHE A 237 -2.29 -16.73 -6.10
N VAL A 238 -2.45 -16.27 -7.34
CA VAL A 238 -3.15 -15.01 -7.66
C VAL A 238 -4.66 -15.27 -7.67
N GLN A 239 -5.40 -14.41 -6.98
CA GLN A 239 -6.86 -14.40 -6.94
C GLN A 239 -7.41 -13.49 -8.04
N ASP A 240 -6.88 -12.28 -8.15
CA ASP A 240 -7.32 -11.28 -9.14
C ASP A 240 -6.20 -10.29 -9.46
N VAL A 241 -6.34 -9.56 -10.56
CA VAL A 241 -5.41 -8.52 -11.02
C VAL A 241 -6.23 -7.33 -11.51
N ILE A 242 -6.11 -6.22 -10.79
CA ILE A 242 -6.88 -5.00 -11.02
C ILE A 242 -5.93 -3.89 -11.50
N PRO A 243 -6.20 -3.22 -12.63
CA PRO A 243 -5.49 -1.99 -12.99
C PRO A 243 -5.82 -0.87 -12.00
N VAL A 244 -4.79 -0.27 -11.41
CA VAL A 244 -4.92 0.77 -10.37
C VAL A 244 -4.22 2.08 -10.73
N TRP A 245 -3.61 2.14 -11.92
CA TRP A 245 -3.04 3.35 -12.50
C TRP A 245 -2.71 3.09 -13.97
N THR A 246 -2.83 4.12 -14.80
CA THR A 246 -2.23 4.18 -16.14
C THR A 246 -1.80 5.62 -16.41
N GLU A 247 -0.86 5.82 -17.33
CA GLU A 247 -0.62 7.18 -17.84
C GLU A 247 -1.90 7.76 -18.46
N TYR A 248 -2.38 8.85 -17.87
CA TYR A 248 -3.55 9.59 -18.31
C TYR A 248 -3.11 10.97 -18.81
N ALA A 249 -3.54 11.34 -20.03
CA ALA A 249 -3.31 12.68 -20.54
C ALA A 249 -4.23 13.64 -19.78
N LYS A 250 -3.65 14.48 -18.90
CA LYS A 250 -4.40 15.52 -18.17
C LYS A 250 -5.30 16.28 -19.14
N GLN A 251 -6.62 16.17 -18.96
CA GLN A 251 -7.52 17.17 -19.51
C GLN A 251 -7.36 18.41 -18.63
N ASN A 252 -7.03 19.55 -19.24
CA ASN A 252 -6.89 20.84 -18.56
C ASN A 252 -8.22 21.28 -17.94
N ASN A 253 -8.60 20.70 -16.81
CA ASN A 253 -9.66 21.23 -15.97
C ASN A 253 -9.01 21.80 -14.71
N GLU A 254 -8.79 23.11 -14.76
CA GLU A 254 -8.47 23.93 -13.60
C GLU A 254 -9.46 23.64 -12.45
N PRO A 255 -9.00 23.37 -11.22
CA PRO A 255 -9.90 23.28 -10.08
C PRO A 255 -10.48 24.67 -9.76
N ILE A 256 -11.76 24.87 -10.07
CA ILE A 256 -12.48 26.08 -9.66
C ILE A 256 -12.87 25.92 -8.18
N VAL A 257 -12.15 26.59 -7.29
CA VAL A 257 -12.66 26.88 -5.94
C VAL A 257 -12.58 28.39 -5.71
N SER A 258 -13.71 29.08 -5.87
CA SER A 258 -13.86 30.49 -5.49
C SER A 258 -15.02 30.65 -4.51
N VAL A 259 -14.74 31.11 -3.29
CA VAL A 259 -15.74 31.58 -2.31
C VAL A 259 -15.11 32.69 -1.43
N PRO A 260 -15.85 33.77 -1.08
CA PRO A 260 -15.31 35.11 -0.77
C PRO A 260 -14.84 35.30 0.69
N PRO A 261 -14.11 36.40 1.00
CA PRO A 261 -13.58 36.66 2.33
C PRO A 261 -14.66 37.12 3.31
N GLY A 262 -14.95 36.30 4.32
CA GLY A 262 -15.74 36.69 5.48
C GLY A 262 -14.83 37.11 6.63
N SER A 263 -14.77 38.41 6.92
CA SER A 263 -14.23 38.95 8.17
C SER A 263 -15.29 38.84 9.27
N ALA A 264 -14.91 38.35 10.45
CA ALA A 264 -15.70 38.52 11.65
C ALA A 264 -14.81 38.64 12.88
N ILE A 265 -15.26 39.51 13.79
CA ILE A 265 -14.59 40.10 14.93
C ILE A 265 -14.83 39.26 16.20
N TRP A 266 -13.82 39.31 17.08
CA TRP A 266 -13.64 38.64 18.37
C TRP A 266 -14.75 38.85 19.41
N GLN A 267 -15.07 37.78 20.14
CA GLN A 267 -15.48 37.86 21.55
C GLN A 267 -14.80 36.76 22.39
N ASN A 268 -14.48 37.16 23.61
CA ASN A 268 -13.50 36.57 24.51
C ASN A 268 -13.94 35.24 25.13
N ALA A 269 -13.10 34.21 24.99
CA ALA A 269 -12.94 33.21 26.05
C ALA A 269 -11.91 33.76 27.04
N GLU A 270 -12.38 34.31 28.17
CA GLU A 270 -11.51 34.71 29.27
C GLU A 270 -11.18 33.54 30.20
N SER A 271 -9.97 33.63 30.76
CA SER A 271 -9.36 32.83 31.82
C SER A 271 -8.76 31.48 31.40
N PHE A 272 -7.44 31.44 31.24
CA PHE A 272 -6.48 30.72 32.10
C PHE A 272 -5.08 31.29 31.81
N SER A 273 -4.18 31.30 32.80
CA SER A 273 -2.80 31.79 32.67
C SER A 273 -2.00 30.91 31.71
N PHE A 274 -2.14 31.19 30.41
CA PHE A 274 -1.38 30.54 29.35
C PHE A 274 -0.29 31.50 28.88
N ASP A 275 0.91 30.98 28.63
CA ASP A 275 2.04 31.78 28.16
C ASP A 275 1.83 32.20 26.69
N LYS A 276 0.97 33.22 26.51
CA LYS A 276 0.66 33.79 25.20
C LYS A 276 1.90 34.32 24.50
N GLU A 277 2.92 34.71 25.26
CA GLU A 277 4.18 35.16 24.68
C GLU A 277 4.95 33.98 24.08
N ALA A 278 5.02 32.83 24.76
CA ALA A 278 5.68 31.65 24.22
C ALA A 278 4.99 31.07 22.97
N TYR A 279 3.65 31.05 22.93
CA TYR A 279 2.89 30.42 21.83
C TYR A 279 2.52 31.39 20.71
N LYS A 280 2.56 32.71 20.95
CA LYS A 280 2.12 33.73 19.99
C LYS A 280 0.76 33.38 19.38
N GLU A 281 0.66 33.41 18.06
CA GLU A 281 -0.58 33.16 17.31
C GLU A 281 -1.02 31.68 17.32
N SER A 282 -0.13 30.74 17.63
CA SER A 282 -0.45 29.30 17.71
C SER A 282 -1.25 28.91 18.96
N TRP A 283 -1.36 29.80 19.96
CA TRP A 283 -2.08 29.50 21.21
C TRP A 283 -3.54 29.08 20.94
N GLY A 284 -4.18 29.67 19.91
CA GLY A 284 -5.56 29.43 19.53
C GLY A 284 -5.85 27.97 19.19
N HIS A 285 -4.83 27.21 18.75
CA HIS A 285 -4.97 25.80 18.36
C HIS A 285 -5.24 24.89 19.56
N LEU A 286 -4.89 25.34 20.77
CA LEU A 286 -5.10 24.60 22.00
C LEU A 286 -6.42 24.96 22.70
N VAL A 287 -7.08 26.05 22.30
CA VAL A 287 -8.19 26.64 23.07
C VAL A 287 -9.50 25.91 22.85
N VAL A 288 -9.81 25.65 21.58
CA VAL A 288 -11.10 25.14 21.13
C VAL A 288 -11.46 23.81 21.82
N ASN A 289 -10.46 22.99 22.12
CA ASN A 289 -10.63 21.70 22.79
C ASN A 289 -10.04 21.67 24.23
N ASN A 290 -9.80 22.83 24.85
CA ASN A 290 -9.17 22.96 26.18
C ASN A 290 -7.80 22.24 26.32
N GLY A 291 -7.08 22.06 25.21
CA GLY A 291 -5.79 21.37 25.13
C GLY A 291 -4.65 22.07 25.89
N GLY A 292 -4.79 23.36 26.19
CA GLY A 292 -3.78 24.12 26.96
C GLY A 292 -3.52 23.53 28.35
N THR A 293 -4.47 22.79 28.92
CA THR A 293 -4.29 22.08 30.21
C THR A 293 -3.19 21.02 30.15
N LEU A 294 -3.07 20.29 29.03
CA LEU A 294 -2.06 19.25 28.84
C LEU A 294 -0.65 19.86 28.89
N HIS A 295 -0.45 20.93 28.12
CA HIS A 295 0.82 21.65 28.07
C HIS A 295 1.20 22.28 29.42
N ARG A 296 0.24 22.82 30.18
CA ARG A 296 0.48 23.35 31.55
C ARG A 296 0.96 22.26 32.52
N GLN A 297 0.51 21.03 32.32
CA GLN A 297 0.94 19.87 33.12
C GLN A 297 2.24 19.23 32.58
N GLY A 298 2.85 19.80 31.53
CA GLY A 298 4.09 19.29 30.94
C GLY A 298 3.89 18.19 29.90
N PHE A 299 2.65 17.85 29.55
CA PHE A 299 2.37 16.89 28.49
C PHE A 299 2.38 17.62 27.14
N LYS A 300 3.38 17.29 26.32
CA LYS A 300 3.70 17.95 25.03
C LYS A 300 4.07 16.93 23.94
N GLY A 301 3.70 15.66 24.16
CA GLY A 301 3.92 14.54 23.23
C GLY A 301 5.25 13.81 23.40
N ASN A 302 6.04 14.09 24.44
CA ASN A 302 7.33 13.41 24.65
C ASN A 302 7.13 11.89 24.74
N GLU A 303 8.04 11.13 24.11
CA GLU A 303 8.01 9.65 24.00
C GLU A 303 6.84 9.07 23.19
N ILE A 304 6.04 9.90 22.54
CA ILE A 304 5.02 9.45 21.59
C ILE A 304 5.57 9.57 20.17
N SER A 305 5.43 8.49 19.40
CA SER A 305 5.79 8.45 17.98
C SER A 305 4.57 8.77 17.12
N ILE A 306 4.67 9.78 16.25
CA ILE A 306 3.60 10.23 15.37
C ILE A 306 4.02 10.04 13.91
N ALA A 307 3.22 9.32 13.13
CA ALA A 307 3.31 9.34 11.68
C ALA A 307 2.32 10.36 11.10
N VAL A 308 2.77 11.14 10.12
CA VAL A 308 1.92 12.04 9.33
C VAL A 308 1.91 11.50 7.90
N ILE A 309 0.74 11.14 7.40
CA ILE A 309 0.56 10.66 6.02
C ILE A 309 -0.13 11.79 5.23
N ASP A 310 0.56 12.26 4.19
CA ASP A 310 0.17 13.45 3.41
C ASP A 310 0.70 13.36 1.96
N GLY A 311 0.55 14.41 1.14
CA GLY A 311 0.99 14.45 -0.26
C GLY A 311 2.46 14.86 -0.46
N GLY A 312 3.08 15.52 0.52
CA GLY A 312 4.43 16.06 0.34
C GLY A 312 4.95 16.87 1.52
N TYR A 313 6.25 17.11 1.53
CA TYR A 313 6.93 17.88 2.58
C TYR A 313 7.88 18.92 1.98
N GLU A 314 7.41 19.68 0.99
CA GLU A 314 8.20 20.64 0.22
C GLU A 314 9.15 21.49 1.09
N LYS A 315 10.46 21.43 0.84
CA LYS A 315 11.50 22.23 1.53
C LYS A 315 11.52 22.11 3.06
N LEU A 316 10.90 21.08 3.64
CA LEU A 316 10.88 20.91 5.09
C LEU A 316 12.30 20.76 5.68
N ASP A 317 13.21 20.11 4.95
CA ASP A 317 14.61 19.90 5.31
C ASP A 317 15.42 21.20 5.49
N VAL A 318 15.04 22.26 4.77
CA VAL A 318 15.67 23.58 4.84
C VAL A 318 14.85 24.61 5.61
N ASN A 319 13.68 24.24 6.14
CA ASN A 319 12.82 25.13 6.88
C ASN A 319 13.33 25.34 8.33
N PRO A 320 13.77 26.56 8.71
CA PRO A 320 14.42 26.79 10.00
C PRO A 320 13.49 26.60 11.21
N LEU A 321 12.18 26.64 11.03
CA LEU A 321 11.22 26.44 12.13
C LEU A 321 11.21 24.99 12.63
N PHE A 322 11.51 24.02 11.75
CA PHE A 322 11.59 22.60 12.11
C PHE A 322 12.93 22.18 12.72
N SER A 323 13.91 23.08 12.84
CA SER A 323 15.25 22.75 13.36
C SER A 323 15.27 22.19 14.80
N ASN A 324 14.23 22.42 15.60
CA ASN A 324 14.09 21.86 16.96
C ASN A 324 13.11 20.67 17.03
N SER A 325 12.50 20.30 15.90
CA SER A 325 11.52 19.22 15.83
C SER A 325 12.23 17.87 15.75
N LYS A 326 11.70 16.84 16.41
CA LYS A 326 12.29 15.49 16.42
C LYS A 326 11.83 14.68 15.21
N ILE A 327 12.12 15.18 14.01
CA ILE A 327 11.79 14.47 12.76
C ILE A 327 12.81 13.35 12.57
N LYS A 328 12.35 12.10 12.59
CA LYS A 328 13.17 10.89 12.50
C LYS A 328 13.35 10.42 11.07
N GLU A 329 12.31 10.57 10.24
CA GLU A 329 12.33 10.17 8.84
C GLU A 329 11.31 11.00 8.04
N VAL A 330 11.68 11.32 6.80
CA VAL A 330 10.77 11.85 5.79
C VAL A 330 10.91 10.94 4.57
N LYS A 331 9.83 10.30 4.14
CA LYS A 331 9.88 9.24 3.14
C LYS A 331 8.70 9.31 2.18
N SER A 332 8.99 9.17 0.90
CA SER A 332 7.96 8.96 -0.12
C SER A 332 7.72 7.47 -0.35
N PHE A 333 6.46 7.08 -0.44
CA PHE A 333 5.99 5.76 -0.87
C PHE A 333 5.56 5.76 -2.34
N ILE A 334 5.55 6.93 -2.99
CA ILE A 334 5.14 7.10 -4.37
C ILE A 334 6.26 6.64 -5.30
N PHE A 335 5.95 5.68 -6.15
CA PHE A 335 6.90 5.17 -7.15
C PHE A 335 7.40 6.29 -8.07
N GLU A 336 8.70 6.29 -8.40
CA GLU A 336 9.40 7.30 -9.21
C GLU A 336 9.42 8.72 -8.65
N GLN A 337 8.85 8.95 -7.47
CA GLN A 337 8.90 10.23 -6.75
C GLN A 337 9.57 10.07 -5.38
N PRO A 338 10.86 9.67 -5.33
CA PRO A 338 11.52 9.27 -4.09
C PRO A 338 11.83 10.43 -3.13
N ASN A 339 11.78 11.69 -3.61
CA ASN A 339 12.15 12.85 -2.80
C ASN A 339 10.90 13.63 -2.32
N PRO A 340 10.45 13.41 -1.08
CA PRO A 340 9.26 14.08 -0.54
C PRO A 340 9.41 15.61 -0.38
N TYR A 341 10.64 16.13 -0.38
CA TYR A 341 10.91 17.58 -0.26
C TYR A 341 10.68 18.37 -1.55
N LEU A 342 10.36 17.69 -2.65
CA LEU A 342 10.04 18.30 -3.96
C LEU A 342 8.56 18.16 -4.35
N LEU A 343 7.76 17.55 -3.47
CA LEU A 343 6.34 17.29 -3.70
C LEU A 343 5.50 18.46 -3.18
N ASP A 344 4.29 18.15 -2.73
CA ASP A 344 3.36 19.12 -2.19
C ASP A 344 3.82 19.75 -0.85
N LYS A 345 3.28 20.93 -0.54
CA LYS A 345 3.59 21.67 0.71
C LYS A 345 2.62 21.40 1.86
N HIS A 346 1.48 20.79 1.59
CA HIS A 346 0.40 20.59 2.55
C HIS A 346 0.88 19.81 3.78
N GLY A 347 1.68 18.76 3.59
CA GLY A 347 2.27 18.01 4.71
C GLY A 347 3.20 18.86 5.59
N VAL A 348 3.86 19.90 5.06
CA VAL A 348 4.61 20.88 5.87
C VAL A 348 3.67 21.67 6.76
N ASN A 349 2.55 22.15 6.20
CA ASN A 349 1.55 22.89 6.95
C ASN A 349 0.93 22.01 8.07
N VAL A 350 0.62 20.75 7.75
CA VAL A 350 0.04 19.76 8.67
C VAL A 350 1.02 19.39 9.78
N ALA A 351 2.26 19.01 9.44
CA ALA A 351 3.29 18.68 10.43
C ALA A 351 3.64 19.89 11.32
N GLY A 352 3.63 21.10 10.74
CA GLY A 352 3.93 22.34 11.46
C GLY A 352 2.96 22.64 12.60
N LEU A 353 1.70 22.24 12.48
CA LEU A 353 0.68 22.39 13.55
C LEU A 353 1.01 21.58 14.81
N MET A 354 1.85 20.55 14.70
CA MET A 354 2.19 19.66 15.83
C MET A 354 3.65 19.81 16.26
N ALA A 355 4.59 19.77 15.31
CA ALA A 355 5.99 19.44 15.57
C ALA A 355 6.88 20.62 15.97
N ILE A 356 6.46 21.86 15.72
CA ILE A 356 7.32 23.03 15.88
C ILE A 356 7.46 23.40 17.36
N ASN A 357 8.71 23.62 17.80
CA ASN A 357 9.05 23.99 19.17
C ASN A 357 9.98 25.21 19.21
N LYS A 358 9.42 26.38 18.87
CA LYS A 358 10.13 27.66 18.87
C LYS A 358 9.39 28.65 19.77
N PRO A 359 9.71 28.68 21.09
CA PRO A 359 9.12 29.66 22.00
C PRO A 359 9.27 31.09 21.48
N SER A 360 8.23 31.89 21.70
CA SER A 360 8.10 33.26 21.21
C SER A 360 7.97 33.41 19.70
N VAL A 361 7.87 32.30 18.97
CA VAL A 361 7.65 32.26 17.51
C VAL A 361 6.42 31.43 17.19
N TYR A 362 6.46 30.13 17.47
CA TYR A 362 5.39 29.18 17.19
C TYR A 362 5.63 27.88 17.98
N ILE A 363 4.59 27.36 18.63
CA ILE A 363 4.65 26.07 19.32
C ILE A 363 3.44 25.23 18.89
N GLY A 364 3.68 24.08 18.29
CA GLY A 364 2.63 23.15 17.87
C GLY A 364 1.96 22.43 19.04
N THR A 365 0.99 21.57 18.73
CA THR A 365 0.18 20.83 19.70
C THR A 365 0.86 19.58 20.29
N ALA A 366 1.98 19.10 19.72
CA ALA A 366 2.80 18.03 20.28
C ALA A 366 4.31 18.26 19.99
N PRO A 367 4.88 19.37 20.48
CA PRO A 367 6.20 19.86 20.06
C PRO A 367 7.37 18.98 20.52
N GLU A 368 7.12 18.02 21.41
CA GLU A 368 8.14 17.12 21.98
C GLU A 368 8.02 15.67 21.48
N ALA A 369 7.03 15.37 20.64
CA ALA A 369 6.85 14.08 19.98
C ALA A 369 7.93 13.80 18.93
N GLU A 370 8.07 12.52 18.57
CA GLU A 370 8.94 12.05 17.49
C GLU A 370 8.12 11.86 16.21
N TYR A 371 8.62 12.33 15.07
CA TYR A 371 7.83 12.43 13.83
C TYR A 371 8.41 11.60 12.69
N TRP A 372 7.52 10.88 12.01
CA TRP A 372 7.76 10.25 10.72
C TRP A 372 6.79 10.82 9.70
N LEU A 373 7.33 11.32 8.59
CA LEU A 373 6.58 12.08 7.60
C LEU A 373 6.53 11.28 6.30
N PHE A 374 5.34 10.83 5.91
CA PHE A 374 5.13 9.90 4.80
C PHE A 374 4.33 10.55 3.67
N SER A 375 4.88 10.53 2.46
CA SER A 375 4.18 10.96 1.25
C SER A 375 3.58 9.76 0.54
N THR A 376 2.26 9.77 0.31
CA THR A 376 1.52 8.66 -0.33
C THR A 376 0.62 9.10 -1.47
N ASP A 377 0.39 10.41 -1.58
CA ASP A 377 -0.57 11.04 -2.49
C ASP A 377 0.18 11.85 -3.55
N ASP A 378 -0.26 11.75 -4.80
CA ASP A 378 0.27 12.58 -5.88
C ASP A 378 -0.65 13.78 -6.09
N SER A 379 -0.26 14.97 -5.67
CA SER A 379 -1.16 16.14 -5.73
C SER A 379 -1.56 16.55 -7.15
N ASP A 380 -0.93 15.98 -8.17
CA ASP A 380 -1.20 16.23 -9.58
C ASP A 380 -2.30 15.35 -10.19
N THR A 381 -2.63 14.20 -9.57
CA THR A 381 -3.58 13.21 -10.10
C THR A 381 -4.18 12.37 -8.98
N GLU A 382 -5.39 11.85 -9.14
CA GLU A 382 -6.01 10.99 -8.12
C GLU A 382 -6.30 9.58 -8.66
N PHE A 383 -5.53 8.56 -8.22
CA PHE A 383 -5.65 7.17 -8.67
C PHE A 383 -5.72 6.15 -7.52
N LEU A 384 -6.38 5.01 -7.74
CA LEU A 384 -6.50 3.93 -6.73
C LEU A 384 -5.16 3.43 -6.16
N VAL A 385 -4.05 3.60 -6.88
CA VAL A 385 -2.72 3.21 -6.40
C VAL A 385 -2.28 4.01 -5.16
N GLU A 386 -2.80 5.22 -4.97
CA GLU A 386 -2.48 6.06 -3.81
C GLU A 386 -3.01 5.45 -2.51
N GLU A 387 -4.16 4.77 -2.57
CA GLU A 387 -4.60 3.93 -1.47
C GLU A 387 -3.61 2.80 -1.16
N ASP A 388 -3.01 2.15 -2.17
CA ASP A 388 -1.99 1.10 -1.94
C ASP A 388 -0.73 1.67 -1.25
N TYR A 389 -0.33 2.90 -1.59
CA TYR A 389 0.77 3.60 -0.93
C TYR A 389 0.42 3.96 0.50
N LEU A 390 -0.80 4.42 0.78
CA LEU A 390 -1.28 4.65 2.15
C LEU A 390 -1.26 3.35 2.97
N VAL A 391 -1.74 2.24 2.40
CA VAL A 391 -1.69 0.94 3.08
C VAL A 391 -0.24 0.55 3.38
N ASN A 392 0.66 0.73 2.41
CA ASN A 392 2.07 0.41 2.61
C ASN A 392 2.75 1.30 3.66
N ALA A 393 2.37 2.59 3.74
CA ALA A 393 2.83 3.51 4.77
C ALA A 393 2.32 3.13 6.17
N LEU A 394 1.04 2.72 6.31
CA LEU A 394 0.49 2.24 7.59
C LEU A 394 1.17 0.95 8.05
N GLU A 395 1.47 0.01 7.15
CA GLU A 395 2.21 -1.21 7.48
C GLU A 395 3.66 -0.91 7.90
N TYR A 396 4.29 0.07 7.25
CA TYR A 396 5.62 0.53 7.65
C TYR A 396 5.58 1.19 9.03
N ALA A 397 4.62 2.09 9.28
CA ALA A 397 4.39 2.74 10.57
C ALA A 397 4.18 1.71 11.69
N ASP A 398 3.38 0.67 11.42
CA ASP A 398 3.20 -0.45 12.33
C ASP A 398 4.52 -1.14 12.64
N SER A 399 5.30 -1.46 11.61
CA SER A 399 6.54 -2.24 11.72
C SER A 399 7.62 -1.53 12.53
N ILE A 400 7.66 -0.20 12.47
CA ILE A 400 8.65 0.61 13.19
C ILE A 400 8.18 0.99 14.59
N GLY A 401 6.88 0.88 14.90
CA GLY A 401 6.36 1.06 16.25
C GLY A 401 5.69 2.41 16.51
N ILE A 402 5.17 3.08 15.48
CA ILE A 402 4.41 4.34 15.62
C ILE A 402 3.24 4.18 16.60
N ASP A 403 2.97 5.17 17.44
CA ASP A 403 1.82 5.16 18.35
C ASP A 403 0.60 5.81 17.71
N VAL A 404 0.75 7.00 17.13
CA VAL A 404 -0.35 7.81 16.58
C VAL A 404 -0.11 8.09 15.10
N VAL A 405 -1.16 8.03 14.28
CA VAL A 405 -1.11 8.37 12.85
C VAL A 405 -2.12 9.48 12.57
N ASN A 406 -1.65 10.56 11.92
CA ASN A 406 -2.52 11.56 11.29
C ASN A 406 -2.60 11.29 9.78
N ILE A 407 -3.81 11.21 9.25
CA ILE A 407 -4.09 11.10 7.81
C ILE A 407 -4.90 12.33 7.39
N SER A 408 -4.26 13.26 6.69
CA SER A 408 -4.90 14.48 6.18
C SER A 408 -5.24 14.36 4.68
N LEU A 409 -5.60 13.15 4.25
CA LEU A 409 -5.94 12.76 2.88
C LEU A 409 -7.31 12.06 2.87
N SER A 410 -7.95 12.00 1.70
CA SER A 410 -9.25 11.36 1.54
C SER A 410 -9.45 10.86 0.12
N TYR A 411 -9.94 9.63 -0.01
CA TYR A 411 -10.15 8.95 -1.29
C TYR A 411 -11.64 8.77 -1.56
N ASP A 412 -12.14 9.38 -2.63
CA ASP A 412 -13.51 9.17 -3.11
C ASP A 412 -13.64 9.22 -4.64
N ASN A 413 -12.95 10.14 -5.31
CA ASN A 413 -13.06 10.32 -6.76
C ASN A 413 -11.74 9.98 -7.45
N PHE A 414 -11.74 9.02 -8.38
CA PHE A 414 -10.53 8.62 -9.09
C PHE A 414 -10.58 9.01 -10.57
N GLU A 415 -9.42 9.24 -11.16
CA GLU A 415 -9.24 9.56 -12.56
C GLU A 415 -9.28 8.32 -13.47
N GLY A 416 -9.64 8.56 -14.74
CA GLY A 416 -9.55 7.56 -15.80
C GLY A 416 -10.72 6.55 -15.81
N PHE A 417 -10.39 5.29 -16.12
CA PHE A 417 -11.38 4.21 -16.24
C PHE A 417 -11.76 3.58 -14.89
N MET A 418 -11.17 4.08 -13.81
CA MET A 418 -11.28 3.54 -12.46
C MET A 418 -12.36 4.36 -11.75
N GLY A 419 -13.56 3.78 -11.61
CA GLY A 419 -14.70 4.50 -11.06
C GLY A 419 -14.46 5.01 -9.63
N SER A 420 -15.08 6.13 -9.30
CA SER A 420 -15.14 6.72 -7.95
C SER A 420 -15.92 5.84 -6.97
N TYR A 421 -15.59 5.92 -5.68
CA TYR A 421 -16.43 5.36 -4.62
C TYR A 421 -17.78 6.07 -4.55
N LEU A 422 -18.82 5.28 -4.28
CA LEU A 422 -20.15 5.77 -3.97
C LEU A 422 -20.33 5.92 -2.46
N PHE A 423 -21.43 6.56 -2.06
CA PHE A 423 -21.77 6.66 -0.64
C PHE A 423 -21.93 5.27 0.00
N GLU A 424 -22.46 4.32 -0.77
CA GLU A 424 -22.67 2.94 -0.38
C GLU A 424 -21.38 2.18 -0.06
N ASP A 425 -20.24 2.66 -0.58
CA ASP A 425 -18.92 2.10 -0.30
C ASP A 425 -18.30 2.67 1.01
N MET A 426 -18.90 3.72 1.59
CA MET A 426 -18.44 4.35 2.85
C MET A 426 -18.95 3.59 4.09
N ASP A 427 -18.64 2.30 4.11
CA ASP A 427 -19.04 1.34 5.14
C ASP A 427 -17.88 0.93 6.08
N GLY A 428 -16.70 1.53 5.89
CA GLY A 428 -15.47 1.24 6.61
C GLY A 428 -14.81 -0.08 6.22
N LYS A 429 -15.30 -0.77 5.19
CA LYS A 429 -14.89 -2.14 4.82
C LYS A 429 -14.62 -2.32 3.32
N THR A 430 -15.19 -1.48 2.46
CA THR A 430 -15.05 -1.59 1.01
C THR A 430 -13.69 -1.07 0.55
N ALA A 431 -13.38 0.19 0.89
CA ALA A 431 -12.12 0.82 0.53
C ALA A 431 -10.93 0.16 1.23
N ILE A 432 -9.83 -0.03 0.49
CA ILE A 432 -8.65 -0.73 1.04
C ILE A 432 -7.93 0.13 2.10
N SER A 433 -7.99 1.46 1.94
CA SER A 433 -7.47 2.40 2.93
C SER A 433 -8.23 2.30 4.26
N SER A 434 -9.57 2.20 4.25
CA SER A 434 -10.40 2.01 5.44
C SER A 434 -10.12 0.69 6.16
N ARG A 435 -9.98 -0.40 5.38
CA ARG A 435 -9.61 -1.72 5.91
C ARG A 435 -8.24 -1.67 6.60
N ALA A 436 -7.24 -1.06 5.97
CA ALA A 436 -5.92 -0.93 6.56
C ALA A 436 -5.90 -0.02 7.79
N ALA A 437 -6.70 1.06 7.81
CA ALA A 437 -6.83 1.92 9.00
C ALA A 437 -7.47 1.16 10.18
N ASN A 438 -8.45 0.30 9.94
CA ASN A 438 -8.99 -0.60 10.97
C ASN A 438 -7.91 -1.57 11.48
N MET A 439 -7.16 -2.20 10.59
CA MET A 439 -6.08 -3.12 10.98
C MET A 439 -4.96 -2.40 11.75
N ALA A 440 -4.58 -1.20 11.32
CA ALA A 440 -3.63 -0.34 12.01
C ALA A 440 -4.04 -0.07 13.46
N PHE A 441 -5.33 0.21 13.69
CA PHE A 441 -5.90 0.37 15.02
C PHE A 441 -5.93 -0.96 15.80
N GLU A 442 -6.26 -2.09 15.18
CA GLU A 442 -6.17 -3.41 15.82
C GLU A 442 -4.74 -3.79 16.23
N LYS A 443 -3.71 -3.21 15.58
CA LYS A 443 -2.29 -3.34 15.96
C LYS A 443 -1.82 -2.34 17.02
N GLY A 444 -2.76 -1.59 17.61
CA GLY A 444 -2.52 -0.71 18.74
C GLY A 444 -2.07 0.69 18.38
N MET A 445 -2.18 1.10 17.11
CA MET A 445 -2.00 2.50 16.72
C MET A 445 -3.28 3.29 16.93
N PHE A 446 -3.17 4.58 17.18
CA PHE A 446 -4.31 5.50 17.21
C PHE A 446 -4.37 6.27 15.90
N ILE A 447 -5.51 6.22 15.20
CA ILE A 447 -5.63 6.83 13.87
C ILE A 447 -6.57 8.04 13.94
N VAL A 448 -6.08 9.18 13.50
CA VAL A 448 -6.83 10.44 13.38
C VAL A 448 -6.88 10.82 11.91
N SER A 449 -8.06 11.17 11.39
CA SER A 449 -8.19 11.59 10.01
C SER A 449 -9.18 12.73 9.82
N SER A 450 -8.91 13.58 8.83
CA SER A 450 -9.76 14.71 8.48
C SER A 450 -11.09 14.26 7.85
N ALA A 451 -12.18 14.92 8.22
CA ALA A 451 -13.51 14.58 7.73
C ALA A 451 -13.74 14.81 6.23
N GLY A 452 -12.99 15.73 5.61
CA GLY A 452 -13.20 16.18 4.23
C GLY A 452 -13.71 17.62 4.16
N ASN A 453 -13.52 18.25 2.99
CA ASN A 453 -13.80 19.68 2.76
C ASN A 453 -14.92 19.92 1.73
N GLN A 454 -15.75 18.90 1.45
CA GLN A 454 -16.76 18.92 0.40
C GLN A 454 -18.17 19.18 0.93
N ASN A 455 -18.36 19.35 2.25
CA ASN A 455 -19.68 19.44 2.90
C ASN A 455 -20.61 18.28 2.48
N ARG A 456 -20.03 17.08 2.39
CA ARG A 456 -20.68 15.84 1.98
C ARG A 456 -20.46 14.78 3.08
N TRP A 457 -20.69 13.51 2.80
CA TRP A 457 -20.25 12.41 3.67
C TRP A 457 -18.72 12.38 3.81
N VAL A 458 -18.24 11.70 4.85
CA VAL A 458 -16.79 11.48 5.05
C VAL A 458 -16.32 10.35 4.15
N SER A 459 -15.14 10.52 3.54
CA SER A 459 -14.58 9.57 2.58
C SER A 459 -13.63 8.55 3.23
N ALA A 460 -13.17 7.56 2.47
CA ALA A 460 -12.15 6.64 2.94
C ALA A 460 -10.80 7.37 3.16
N PRO A 461 -10.00 7.04 4.19
CA PRO A 461 -10.24 6.02 5.22
C PRO A 461 -11.08 6.48 6.42
N THR A 462 -11.55 7.73 6.43
CA THR A 462 -12.24 8.38 7.56
C THR A 462 -13.61 7.78 7.88
N ASP A 463 -14.21 7.06 6.93
CA ASP A 463 -15.43 6.28 7.11
C ASP A 463 -15.23 5.06 8.04
N ALA A 464 -13.99 4.63 8.30
CA ALA A 464 -13.70 3.48 9.15
C ALA A 464 -14.14 3.67 10.62
N PRO A 465 -14.66 2.63 11.30
CA PRO A 465 -15.09 2.73 12.69
C PRO A 465 -13.96 2.99 13.67
N SER A 466 -12.75 2.54 13.33
CA SER A 466 -11.57 2.66 14.20
C SER A 466 -10.76 3.94 13.97
N VAL A 467 -11.23 4.83 13.11
CA VAL A 467 -10.57 6.11 12.80
C VAL A 467 -11.32 7.23 13.52
N LEU A 468 -10.58 8.06 14.24
CA LEU A 468 -11.12 9.27 14.85
C LEU A 468 -11.24 10.33 13.76
N ALA A 469 -12.45 10.50 13.23
CA ALA A 469 -12.77 11.47 12.20
C ALA A 469 -12.94 12.86 12.82
N VAL A 470 -12.20 13.84 12.31
CA VAL A 470 -12.15 15.20 12.84
C VAL A 470 -12.71 16.20 11.83
N GLY A 471 -13.86 16.79 12.18
CA GLY A 471 -14.46 17.91 11.46
C GLY A 471 -13.89 19.26 11.88
N ALA A 472 -14.25 20.30 11.14
CA ALA A 472 -13.73 21.65 11.34
C ALA A 472 -14.77 22.60 11.93
N VAL A 473 -14.36 23.31 12.98
CA VAL A 473 -15.05 24.50 13.50
C VAL A 473 -14.16 25.74 13.39
N ARG A 474 -14.79 26.90 13.56
CA ARG A 474 -14.11 28.16 13.82
C ARG A 474 -13.71 28.28 15.28
N ALA A 475 -12.86 29.27 15.60
CA ALA A 475 -12.49 29.56 16.98
C ALA A 475 -13.68 29.88 17.92
N ASP A 476 -14.81 30.33 17.37
CA ASP A 476 -16.07 30.55 18.11
C ASP A 476 -16.93 29.27 18.23
N SER A 477 -16.35 28.10 17.93
CA SER A 477 -17.00 26.80 17.95
C SER A 477 -18.12 26.60 16.91
N THR A 478 -18.29 27.51 15.96
CA THR A 478 -19.26 27.32 14.87
C THR A 478 -18.70 26.37 13.81
N ILE A 479 -19.51 25.40 13.34
CA ILE A 479 -19.11 24.51 12.25
C ILE A 479 -18.76 25.30 11.00
N THR A 480 -17.71 24.89 10.30
CA THR A 480 -17.38 25.46 9.00
C THR A 480 -18.30 24.92 7.91
N ALA A 481 -18.57 25.76 6.90
CA ALA A 481 -19.48 25.39 5.81
C ALA A 481 -18.96 24.29 4.88
N PHE A 482 -17.65 23.98 4.93
CA PHE A 482 -17.02 22.96 4.09
C PHE A 482 -16.85 21.62 4.81
N SER A 483 -17.01 21.55 6.14
CA SER A 483 -16.72 20.32 6.89
C SER A 483 -17.68 19.22 6.46
N SER A 484 -17.13 18.16 5.85
CA SER A 484 -17.88 16.96 5.54
C SER A 484 -18.37 16.29 6.83
N HIS A 485 -19.57 15.74 6.75
CA HIS A 485 -20.33 15.13 7.83
C HIS A 485 -21.46 14.25 7.27
N GLY A 486 -21.94 13.30 8.07
CA GLY A 486 -23.05 12.44 7.69
C GLY A 486 -23.11 11.18 8.53
N LEU A 487 -24.11 10.35 8.23
CA LEU A 487 -24.10 8.98 8.69
C LEU A 487 -23.30 8.14 7.70
N THR A 488 -22.50 7.22 8.20
CA THR A 488 -21.99 6.09 7.41
C THR A 488 -23.12 5.12 7.10
N ILE A 489 -22.90 4.18 6.18
CA ILE A 489 -23.92 3.21 5.76
C ILE A 489 -24.47 2.37 6.91
N ASP A 490 -23.63 2.05 7.89
CA ASP A 490 -24.02 1.33 9.11
C ASP A 490 -24.53 2.25 10.24
N GLY A 491 -24.79 3.53 9.94
CA GLY A 491 -25.47 4.47 10.82
C GLY A 491 -24.57 5.15 11.85
N ARG A 492 -23.24 4.98 11.80
CA ARG A 492 -22.32 5.71 12.67
C ARG A 492 -22.27 7.17 12.25
N VAL A 493 -22.31 8.07 13.24
CA VAL A 493 -22.17 9.52 13.02
C VAL A 493 -20.71 9.84 12.73
N LYS A 494 -20.45 10.52 11.61
CA LYS A 494 -19.14 11.07 11.25
C LYS A 494 -19.28 12.58 10.88
N PRO A 495 -18.30 13.45 11.16
CA PRO A 495 -17.10 13.16 11.95
C PRO A 495 -17.47 12.74 13.37
N ASP A 496 -16.56 12.06 14.06
CA ASP A 496 -16.81 11.69 15.45
C ASP A 496 -16.76 12.96 16.31
N ILE A 497 -15.79 13.84 16.07
CA ILE A 497 -15.59 15.06 16.85
C ILE A 497 -15.20 16.23 15.94
N VAL A 498 -15.17 17.43 16.50
CA VAL A 498 -14.69 18.63 15.81
C VAL A 498 -13.53 19.32 16.53
N SER A 499 -12.69 20.01 15.76
CA SER A 499 -11.56 20.83 16.23
C SER A 499 -11.40 22.07 15.35
N LEU A 500 -10.50 22.98 15.72
CA LEU A 500 -10.22 24.20 14.97
C LEU A 500 -9.79 23.87 13.53
N GLY A 501 -10.47 24.44 12.54
CA GLY A 501 -10.11 24.28 11.11
C GLY A 501 -10.30 25.54 10.29
N GLN A 502 -10.75 26.64 10.88
CA GLN A 502 -10.89 27.95 10.23
C GLN A 502 -10.86 29.07 11.27
N SER A 503 -10.53 30.29 10.85
CA SER A 503 -10.58 31.51 11.69
C SER A 503 -9.71 31.43 12.95
N SER A 504 -8.52 32.04 12.89
CA SER A 504 -7.45 31.96 13.92
C SER A 504 -6.63 30.68 13.86
N LEU A 505 -6.63 30.06 12.68
CA LEU A 505 -5.70 29.02 12.30
C LEU A 505 -4.47 29.66 11.64
N TYR A 506 -3.30 29.32 12.16
CA TYR A 506 -2.01 29.78 11.64
C TYR A 506 -1.21 28.54 11.28
N ILE A 507 -0.51 28.59 10.16
CA ILE A 507 0.26 27.46 9.64
C ILE A 507 1.67 27.92 9.31
N VAL A 508 2.58 26.96 9.27
CA VAL A 508 3.94 27.19 8.80
C VAL A 508 4.05 26.76 7.34
N GLU A 509 4.48 27.69 6.51
CA GLU A 509 4.70 27.48 5.08
C GLU A 509 6.09 26.88 4.83
N SER A 510 6.27 26.29 3.64
CA SER A 510 7.54 25.69 3.19
C SER A 510 8.73 26.64 3.26
N ASP A 511 8.50 27.95 3.07
CA ASP A 511 9.54 28.99 3.12
C ASP A 511 9.91 29.43 4.55
N GLY A 512 9.29 28.84 5.58
CA GLY A 512 9.51 29.17 6.98
C GLY A 512 8.72 30.38 7.47
N SER A 513 7.84 30.96 6.65
CA SER A 513 6.90 31.99 7.10
C SER A 513 5.73 31.37 7.88
N ILE A 514 5.15 32.17 8.78
CA ILE A 514 3.91 31.84 9.48
C ILE A 514 2.79 32.65 8.83
N SER A 515 1.81 31.96 8.27
CA SER A 515 0.68 32.57 7.57
C SER A 515 -0.62 32.22 8.28
N ARG A 516 -1.64 33.06 8.12
CA ARG A 516 -3.00 32.70 8.51
C ARG A 516 -3.55 31.76 7.44
N SER A 517 -3.84 30.52 7.83
CA SER A 517 -4.49 29.58 6.92
C SER A 517 -5.91 30.03 6.61
N ARG A 518 -6.37 29.72 5.39
CA ARG A 518 -7.73 30.04 4.95
C ARG A 518 -8.74 29.11 5.62
N TYR A 519 -8.52 27.80 5.58
CA TYR A 519 -9.37 26.77 6.19
C TYR A 519 -8.89 25.35 5.84
N GLY A 520 -9.37 24.33 6.57
CA GLY A 520 -9.32 22.92 6.18
C GLY A 520 -9.53 21.96 7.36
N THR A 521 -10.28 20.86 7.14
CA THR A 521 -10.35 19.74 8.11
C THR A 521 -9.00 19.03 8.24
N SER A 522 -8.17 19.09 7.20
CA SER A 522 -6.77 18.67 7.19
C SER A 522 -5.88 19.40 8.21
N PHE A 523 -6.35 20.53 8.75
CA PHE A 523 -5.71 21.25 9.87
C PHE A 523 -6.35 20.95 11.23
N SER A 524 -7.63 20.55 11.25
CA SER A 524 -8.30 20.10 12.47
C SER A 524 -7.77 18.75 12.96
N SER A 525 -7.51 17.83 12.03
CA SER A 525 -6.95 16.51 12.30
C SER A 525 -5.57 16.56 13.01
N PRO A 526 -4.54 17.29 12.53
CA PRO A 526 -3.25 17.35 13.21
C PRO A 526 -3.31 18.10 14.54
N ILE A 527 -4.14 19.15 14.67
CA ILE A 527 -4.36 19.80 15.97
C ILE A 527 -4.84 18.78 17.00
N MET A 528 -5.88 18.00 16.66
CA MET A 528 -6.38 16.95 17.55
C MET A 528 -5.34 15.85 17.76
N THR A 529 -4.62 15.41 16.72
CA THR A 529 -3.56 14.40 16.82
C THR A 529 -2.52 14.75 17.88
N GLY A 530 -2.06 16.01 17.92
CA GLY A 530 -1.12 16.42 18.95
C GLY A 530 -1.72 16.41 20.36
N LEU A 531 -3.00 16.77 20.52
CA LEU A 531 -3.69 16.65 21.80
C LEU A 531 -3.86 15.19 22.24
N VAL A 532 -4.18 14.29 21.31
CA VAL A 532 -4.22 12.84 21.55
C VAL A 532 -2.85 12.32 22.01
N ALA A 533 -1.76 12.73 21.35
CA ALA A 533 -0.41 12.36 21.76
C ALA A 533 -0.08 12.86 23.17
N CYS A 534 -0.43 14.11 23.50
CA CYS A 534 -0.22 14.66 24.84
C CYS A 534 -1.05 13.92 25.91
N LEU A 535 -2.30 13.57 25.61
CA LEU A 535 -3.14 12.79 26.53
C LEU A 535 -2.59 11.37 26.73
N TRP A 536 -2.12 10.73 25.66
CA TRP A 536 -1.53 9.39 25.75
C TRP A 536 -0.19 9.39 26.51
N GLN A 537 0.60 10.45 26.37
CA GLN A 537 1.79 10.68 27.19
C GLN A 537 1.42 10.75 28.69
N ALA A 538 0.32 11.41 29.04
CA ALA A 538 -0.12 11.52 30.43
C ALA A 538 -0.52 10.16 31.05
N TYR A 539 -1.08 9.26 30.23
CA TYR A 539 -1.55 7.95 30.65
C TYR A 539 -1.08 6.85 29.68
N PRO A 540 0.21 6.49 29.68
CA PRO A 540 0.80 5.59 28.68
C PRO A 540 0.28 4.16 28.78
N THR A 541 -0.35 3.78 29.90
CA THR A 541 -0.98 2.47 30.13
C THR A 541 -2.38 2.35 29.52
N LEU A 542 -2.93 3.42 28.93
CA LEU A 542 -4.14 3.32 28.13
C LEU A 542 -3.85 2.57 26.83
N THR A 543 -4.80 1.71 26.46
CA THR A 543 -4.90 1.20 25.11
C THR A 543 -5.45 2.28 24.18
N ASN A 544 -5.21 2.15 22.88
CA ASN A 544 -5.77 3.04 21.87
C ASN A 544 -7.32 3.06 21.91
N LYS A 545 -7.96 1.94 22.24
CA LYS A 545 -9.41 1.82 22.45
C LYS A 545 -9.90 2.65 23.64
N GLU A 546 -9.26 2.53 24.79
CA GLU A 546 -9.61 3.33 25.97
C GLU A 546 -9.37 4.81 25.72
N LEU A 547 -8.28 5.15 25.02
CA LEU A 547 -8.00 6.53 24.63
C LEU A 547 -9.09 7.08 23.70
N PHE A 548 -9.55 6.28 22.73
CA PHE A 548 -10.59 6.68 21.78
C PHE A 548 -11.91 6.97 22.52
N ASP A 549 -12.30 6.05 23.41
CA ASP A 549 -13.47 6.21 24.26
C ASP A 549 -13.38 7.43 25.18
N VAL A 550 -12.21 7.70 25.77
CA VAL A 550 -11.99 8.88 26.62
C VAL A 550 -12.22 10.17 25.84
N ILE A 551 -11.67 10.26 24.61
CA ILE A 551 -11.81 11.45 23.75
C ILE A 551 -13.28 11.65 23.35
N LEU A 552 -13.99 10.57 22.97
CA LEU A 552 -15.41 10.69 22.65
C LEU A 552 -16.25 11.10 23.86
N LYS A 553 -16.01 10.47 25.02
CA LYS A 553 -16.74 10.76 26.26
C LYS A 553 -16.49 12.16 26.78
N SER A 554 -15.33 12.75 26.48
CA SER A 554 -15.03 14.11 26.88
C SER A 554 -15.69 15.17 25.99
N ALA A 555 -16.35 14.76 24.89
CA ALA A 555 -16.98 15.68 23.96
C ALA A 555 -18.32 16.21 24.47
N ASN A 556 -18.57 17.50 24.25
CA ASN A 556 -19.72 18.22 24.80
C ASN A 556 -21.11 17.78 24.27
N ARG A 557 -21.15 16.86 23.29
CA ARG A 557 -22.38 16.23 22.78
C ARG A 557 -22.32 14.70 22.88
N TYR A 558 -21.50 14.15 23.77
CA TYR A 558 -21.33 12.70 23.90
C TYR A 558 -22.67 11.94 24.04
N ALA A 559 -23.54 12.43 24.94
CA ALA A 559 -24.82 11.80 25.22
C ALA A 559 -25.88 11.96 24.10
N SER A 560 -25.68 12.89 23.16
CA SER A 560 -26.63 13.20 22.09
C SER A 560 -25.89 13.81 20.89
N PRO A 561 -25.24 12.98 20.07
CA PRO A 561 -24.50 13.45 18.90
C PRO A 561 -25.40 14.24 17.95
N LEU A 562 -24.83 15.27 17.32
CA LEU A 562 -25.55 16.17 16.43
C LEU A 562 -24.72 16.46 15.19
N LEU A 563 -25.23 16.13 14.01
CA LEU A 563 -24.62 16.58 12.75
C LEU A 563 -24.78 18.10 12.60
N PRO A 564 -23.75 18.82 12.08
CA PRO A 564 -22.48 18.31 11.56
C PRO A 564 -21.34 18.15 12.61
N TYR A 565 -21.63 18.31 13.90
CA TYR A 565 -20.64 18.32 14.98
C TYR A 565 -20.22 16.95 15.50
N GLY A 566 -20.93 15.87 15.15
CA GLY A 566 -20.70 14.56 15.75
C GLY A 566 -20.99 14.55 17.25
N TYR A 567 -20.10 13.94 18.03
CA TYR A 567 -20.06 14.02 19.50
C TYR A 567 -19.60 15.39 20.02
N GLY A 568 -19.24 16.34 19.13
CA GLY A 568 -18.99 17.73 19.48
C GLY A 568 -17.52 18.04 19.70
N LEU A 569 -17.25 18.97 20.63
CA LEU A 569 -15.91 19.42 21.01
C LEU A 569 -15.42 18.63 22.21
N PRO A 570 -14.39 17.77 22.07
CA PRO A 570 -13.67 17.19 23.19
C PRO A 570 -13.10 18.27 24.11
N ASP A 571 -13.28 18.10 25.41
CA ASP A 571 -12.59 18.86 26.45
C ASP A 571 -11.41 18.03 26.98
N MET A 572 -10.18 18.48 26.73
CA MET A 572 -8.98 17.73 27.14
C MET A 572 -8.75 17.72 28.66
N GLU A 573 -9.32 18.67 29.41
CA GLU A 573 -9.27 18.64 30.88
C GLU A 573 -10.20 17.55 31.42
N TYR A 574 -11.39 17.44 30.84
CA TYR A 574 -12.29 16.34 31.19
C TYR A 574 -11.73 14.98 30.71
N ALA A 575 -11.07 14.96 29.54
CA ALA A 575 -10.39 13.77 29.05
C ALA A 575 -9.28 13.28 30.02
N LEU A 576 -8.47 14.20 30.57
CA LEU A 576 -7.49 13.86 31.62
C LEU A 576 -8.16 13.22 32.84
N PHE A 577 -9.28 13.79 33.29
CA PHE A 577 -10.04 13.22 34.42
C PHE A 577 -10.51 11.79 34.12
N LEU A 578 -11.14 11.56 32.96
CA LEU A 578 -11.64 10.25 32.55
C LEU A 578 -10.51 9.22 32.39
N ALA A 579 -9.39 9.63 31.79
CA ALA A 579 -8.20 8.80 31.62
C ALA A 579 -7.61 8.36 32.97
N LYS A 580 -7.58 9.28 33.95
CA LYS A 580 -7.18 8.98 35.33
C LYS A 580 -8.09 7.92 35.96
N GLU A 581 -9.41 8.06 35.84
CA GLU A 581 -10.36 7.11 36.42
C GLU A 581 -10.23 5.69 35.86
N ILE A 582 -9.87 5.56 34.58
CA ILE A 582 -9.59 4.25 33.96
C ILE A 582 -8.27 3.70 34.49
N THR A 583 -7.23 4.54 34.54
CA THR A 583 -5.89 4.12 34.96
C THR A 583 -5.84 3.72 36.44
N ASP A 584 -6.54 4.44 37.32
CA ASP A 584 -6.62 4.14 38.76
C ASP A 584 -7.33 2.80 39.06
N LYS A 585 -8.07 2.24 38.10
CA LYS A 585 -8.78 0.94 38.22
C LYS A 585 -7.94 -0.24 37.74
N LYS A 586 -6.83 0.00 37.04
CA LYS A 586 -5.87 -1.03 36.61
C LYS A 586 -4.84 -1.24 37.70
#